data_AF-V4STK8-F1
#
_entry.id   AF-V4STK8-F1
#
_cell.length_a   1.000
_cell.length_b   1.000
_cell.length_c   1.000
_cell.angle_alpha   90.00
_cell.angle_beta   90.00
_cell.angle_gamma   90.00
#
_symmetry.space_group_name_H-M   'P 1'
#
loop_
_entity.id
_entity.type
_entity.pdbx_description
1 polymer ?
#
loop_
_entity_poly.entity_id
_entity_poly.type
_entity_poly.pdbx_seq_one_letter_code
_entity_poly.pdbx_strand_id
1 'polypeptide(L)' 'MAPNQEWRENKAADFLQLSKTKTLLQSDELYQYILETSVYPREHECLKELRELTEKHPR' A
#
# COMPACT_ATOMS: atom_id res chain seq x y z
N MET A 1 37.71 -12.46 1.92
CA MET A 1 36.77 -11.32 1.85
C MET A 1 35.38 -11.89 1.68
N ALA A 2 34.46 -11.67 2.64
CA ALA A 2 33.10 -12.20 2.57
C ALA A 2 32.13 -11.07 2.20
N PRO A 3 31.78 -10.87 0.92
CA PRO A 3 30.87 -9.81 0.47
C PRO A 3 29.38 -10.14 0.72
N ASN A 4 29.06 -11.04 1.67
CA ASN A 4 27.77 -11.74 1.68
C ASN A 4 26.81 -11.21 2.77
N GLN A 5 27.20 -10.16 3.49
CA GLN A 5 26.44 -9.66 4.64
C GLN A 5 25.65 -8.38 4.30
N GLU A 6 26.24 -7.44 3.56
CA GLU A 6 25.56 -6.21 3.08
C GLU A 6 24.31 -6.51 2.23
N TRP A 7 24.36 -7.51 1.34
CA TRP A 7 23.20 -7.86 0.50
C TRP A 7 22.02 -8.43 1.32
N ARG A 8 22.32 -9.08 2.45
CA ARG A 8 21.29 -9.64 3.35
C ARG A 8 20.67 -8.56 4.22
N GLU A 9 21.47 -7.59 4.67
CA GLU A 9 21.03 -6.47 5.50
C GLU A 9 20.16 -5.49 4.70
N ASN A 10 20.54 -5.17 3.47
CA ASN A 10 19.74 -4.32 2.58
C ASN A 10 18.35 -4.92 2.30
N LYS A 11 18.26 -6.24 2.13
CA LYS A 11 16.99 -6.92 1.82
C LYS A 11 16.00 -6.91 2.98
N ALA A 12 16.49 -6.93 4.23
CA ALA A 12 15.64 -6.86 5.42
C ALA A 12 15.12 -5.43 5.64
N ALA A 13 15.94 -4.42 5.42
CA ALA A 13 15.54 -3.01 5.50
C ALA A 13 14.48 -2.67 4.44
N ASP A 14 14.66 -3.14 3.20
CA ASP A 14 13.70 -2.99 2.10
C ASP A 14 12.35 -3.65 2.42
N PHE A 15 12.39 -4.84 3.02
CA PHE A 15 11.18 -5.56 3.44
C PHE A 15 10.44 -4.87 4.60
N LEU A 16 11.18 -4.34 5.58
CA LEU A 16 10.61 -3.52 6.65
C LEU A 16 10.00 -2.22 6.11
N GLN A 17 10.64 -1.60 5.12
CA GLN A 17 10.11 -0.41 4.45
C GLN A 17 8.84 -0.72 3.63
N LEU A 18 8.80 -1.88 2.95
CA LEU A 18 7.61 -2.39 2.26
C LEU A 18 6.46 -2.67 3.24
N SER A 19 6.77 -3.27 4.40
CA SER A 19 5.79 -3.57 5.46
C SER A 19 5.16 -2.33 6.11
N LYS A 20 5.74 -1.14 5.87
CA LYS A 20 5.20 0.13 6.34
C LYS A 20 4.01 0.58 5.49
N THR A 21 3.96 0.16 4.22
CA THR A 21 2.80 0.37 3.35
C THR A 21 1.70 -0.61 3.76
N LYS A 22 0.45 -0.16 3.82
CA LYS A 22 -0.70 -1.01 4.23
C LYS A 22 -1.07 -2.08 3.19
N THR A 23 -0.23 -2.27 2.18
CA THR A 23 -0.55 -3.00 0.96
C THR A 23 0.62 -3.91 0.57
N LEU A 24 0.39 -4.82 -0.38
CA LEU A 24 1.44 -5.70 -0.91
C LEU A 24 2.25 -5.05 -2.05
N LEU A 25 2.03 -3.76 -2.33
CA LEU A 25 2.65 -3.07 -3.45
C LEU A 25 3.99 -2.44 -3.07
N GLN A 26 4.83 -2.20 -4.08
CA GLN A 26 6.19 -1.66 -3.92
C GLN A 26 6.26 -0.25 -3.32
N SER A 27 5.18 0.53 -3.38
CA SER A 27 5.14 1.93 -2.96
C SER A 27 3.70 2.40 -2.74
N ASP A 28 3.49 3.34 -1.84
CA ASP A 28 2.16 3.95 -1.60
C ASP A 28 1.68 4.76 -2.82
N GLU A 29 2.60 5.35 -3.58
CA GLU A 29 2.28 6.12 -4.80
C GLU A 29 1.67 5.22 -5.88
N LEU A 30 2.21 4.00 -6.06
CA LEU A 30 1.65 3.01 -6.98
C LEU A 30 0.24 2.59 -6.55
N TYR A 31 0.03 2.38 -5.25
CA TYR A 31 -1.29 2.06 -4.71
C TYR A 31 -2.29 3.19 -5.00
N GLN A 32 -1.92 4.43 -4.70
CA GLN A 32 -2.79 5.59 -4.93
C GLN A 32 -3.08 5.80 -6.42
N TYR A 33 -2.09 5.65 -7.29
CA TYR A 33 -2.26 5.75 -8.74
C TYR A 33 -3.30 4.75 -9.27
N ILE A 34 -3.24 3.49 -8.83
CA ILE A 34 -4.21 2.47 -9.24
C ILE A 34 -5.62 2.85 -8.78
N LEU A 35 -5.76 3.31 -7.54
CA LEU A 35 -7.05 3.73 -6.99
C LEU A 35 -7.66 4.88 -7.80
N GLU A 36 -6.90 5.95 -8.03
CA GLU A 36 -7.38 7.16 -8.71
C GLU A 36 -7.67 6.94 -10.20
N THR A 37 -6.84 6.15 -10.88
CA THR A 37 -6.95 6.00 -12.34
C THR A 37 -7.87 4.87 -12.76
N SER A 38 -7.96 3.81 -11.96
CA SER A 38 -8.59 2.55 -12.40
C SER A 38 -9.77 2.11 -11.54
N VAL A 39 -9.76 2.43 -10.24
CA VAL A 39 -10.78 1.96 -9.28
C VAL A 39 -11.86 3.02 -9.05
N TYR A 40 -11.52 4.17 -8.46
CA TYR A 40 -12.50 5.20 -8.09
C TYR A 40 -13.34 5.74 -9.25
N PRO A 41 -12.82 5.91 -10.49
CA PRO A 41 -13.65 6.33 -11.62
C PRO A 41 -14.73 5.30 -12.02
N ARG A 42 -14.58 4.05 -11.57
CA ARG A 42 -15.48 2.93 -11.86
C ARG A 42 -16.19 2.41 -10.61
N GLU A 43 -15.92 2.99 -9.45
CA GLU A 43 -16.59 2.63 -8.20
C GLU A 43 -18.05 3.09 -8.27
N HIS A 44 -18.99 2.20 -7.92
CA HIS A 44 -20.39 2.57 -7.86
C HIS A 44 -20.63 3.51 -6.67
N GLU A 45 -21.43 4.57 -6.84
CA GLU A 45 -21.67 5.59 -5.81
C GLU A 45 -22.08 4.99 -4.45
N CYS A 46 -23.00 4.02 -4.43
CA CYS A 46 -23.39 3.33 -3.18
C CYS A 46 -22.21 2.69 -2.42
N LEU A 47 -21.18 2.19 -3.11
CA LEU A 47 -20.00 1.60 -2.48
C LEU A 47 -19.06 2.68 -1.92
N LYS A 48 -18.92 3.79 -2.65
CA LYS A 48 -18.18 4.97 -2.19
C LYS A 48 -18.80 5.55 -0.91
N GLU A 49 -20.12 5.70 -0.88
CA GLU A 49 -20.85 6.14 0.31
C GLU A 49 -20.62 5.20 1.50
N LEU A 50 -20.73 3.88 1.29
CA LEU A 50 -20.45 2.88 2.34
C LEU A 50 -19.03 2.96 2.86
N ARG A 51 -18.04 3.17 1.98
CA ARG A 51 -16.64 3.35 2.35
C ARG A 51 -16.46 4.59 3.24
N GLU A 52 -17.02 5.73 2.85
CA GLU A 52 -16.96 6.98 3.63
C GLU A 52 -17.67 6.87 4.99
N LEU A 53 -18.78 6.14 5.06
CA LEU A 53 -19.47 5.86 6.32
C LEU A 53 -18.64 4.95 7.24
N THR A 54 -18.01 3.91 6.67
CA THR A 54 -17.18 2.97 7.43
C THR A 54 -15.94 3.66 8.00
N GLU A 55 -15.37 4.64 7.30
CA GLU A 55 -14.23 5.42 7.78
C GLU A 55 -14.55 6.25 9.04
N LYS A 56 -15.80 6.68 9.18
CA LYS A 56 -16.30 7.44 10.36
C LYS A 56 -16.73 6.52 11.51
N HIS A 57 -16.75 5.21 11.31
CA HIS A 57 -17.20 4.26 12.33
C HIS A 57 -16.20 4.21 13.50
N PRO A 58 -16.67 4.27 14.76
CA PRO A 58 -15.77 4.12 15.91
C PRO A 58 -15.06 2.76 15.88
N ARG A 59 -13.78 2.74 16.24
CA ARG A 59 -12.97 1.51 16.29
C ARG A 59 -13.20 0.71 17.54
#